data_AF-A0A7D9E6K9-F1
#
_entry.id   AF-A0A7D9E6K9-F1
#
_cell.length_a   1.000
_cell.length_b   1.000
_cell.length_c   1.000
_cell.angle_alpha   90.00
_cell.angle_beta   90.00
_cell.angle_gamma   90.00
#
_symmetry.space_group_name_H-M   'P 1'
#
loop_
_entity.id
_entity.type
_entity.pdbx_description
1 polymer ?
#
loop_
_entity_poly.entity_id
_entity_poly.type
_entity_poly.pdbx_seq_one_letter_code
_entity_poly.pdbx_strand_id
1 'polypeptide(L)'
;MTTSTATTRANLLSIPETFSDGDFGLWLRKFELCSTANVFERLGDDKKEDFKVLIAAIKEAFGGDETSKHIAMMEFRRRARKPGEDIQVFAYGLETLLSRAIPNIGNDERDTLLKQQFIEGLSPALKRELLQRPSLKYEETVKIAQQLDLTPKLSSPNADHDVNLTRVQGENVSSSESTVVHQLKESVEVLTEKVNQLSASVNNISEVAAIRTENPRRGRACYNCGGFNHIANECRQPKRRNDRRRNDRGKRRNENYCFVCGDLGHFARDCQYRYQAPQQRHQGNYQGLTRY
;
A
#
# COMPACT_ATOMS: atom_id res chain seq x y z
N MET A 1 9.30 60.09 -9.55
CA MET A 1 8.11 59.27 -9.91
C MET A 1 8.63 57.89 -10.26
N THR A 2 8.63 56.98 -9.29
CA THR A 2 9.12 55.61 -9.43
C THR A 2 7.92 54.69 -9.65
N THR A 3 7.67 54.32 -10.90
CA THR A 3 6.65 53.31 -11.24
C THR A 3 7.24 51.92 -11.00
N SER A 4 6.81 51.30 -9.90
CA SER A 4 7.08 49.91 -9.57
C SER A 4 6.25 49.02 -10.48
N THR A 5 6.89 48.37 -11.45
CA THR A 5 6.29 47.31 -12.26
C THR A 5 6.29 46.02 -11.44
N ALA A 6 5.11 45.67 -10.91
CA ALA A 6 4.88 44.38 -10.28
C ALA A 6 4.98 43.26 -11.33
N THR A 7 6.13 42.60 -11.37
CA THR A 7 6.34 41.34 -12.10
C THR A 7 5.40 40.29 -11.52
N THR A 8 4.26 40.07 -12.18
CA THR A 8 3.38 38.94 -11.89
C THR A 8 4.12 37.67 -12.32
N ARG A 9 4.80 37.01 -11.38
CA ARG A 9 5.30 35.64 -11.57
C ARG A 9 4.08 34.77 -11.86
N ALA A 10 3.93 34.35 -13.11
CA ALA A 10 3.00 33.28 -13.48
C ALA A 10 3.46 32.01 -12.76
N ASN A 11 2.91 31.77 -11.57
CA ASN A 11 3.01 30.49 -10.92
C ASN A 11 2.23 29.51 -11.81
N LEU A 12 2.96 28.61 -12.47
CA LEU A 12 2.40 27.50 -13.25
C LEU A 12 1.72 26.54 -12.27
N LEU A 13 0.44 26.77 -12.02
CA LEU A 13 -0.38 26.00 -11.08
C LEU A 13 -0.88 24.74 -11.78
N SER A 14 -0.46 23.57 -11.29
CA SER A 14 -1.04 22.29 -11.69
C SER A 14 -2.28 21.97 -10.84
N ILE A 15 -3.28 21.34 -11.47
CA ILE A 15 -4.45 20.82 -10.76
C ILE A 15 -3.98 19.73 -9.77
N PRO A 16 -4.43 19.76 -8.50
CA PRO A 16 -4.11 18.72 -7.53
C PRO A 16 -4.62 17.36 -7.98
N GLU A 17 -3.83 16.30 -7.82
CA GLU A 17 -4.29 14.92 -8.05
C GLU A 17 -5.40 14.51 -7.06
N THR A 18 -6.15 13.46 -7.39
CA THR A 18 -7.08 12.82 -6.45
C THR A 18 -6.34 12.36 -5.20
N PHE A 19 -7.03 12.33 -4.06
CA PHE A 19 -6.48 12.05 -2.73
C PHE A 19 -5.92 10.61 -2.58
N SER A 20 -4.81 10.29 -3.25
CA SER A 20 -4.09 9.01 -3.16
C SER A 20 -2.87 9.09 -2.25
N ASP A 21 -2.26 10.27 -2.10
CA ASP A 21 -0.96 10.46 -1.43
C ASP A 21 -1.08 10.78 0.07
N GLY A 22 -2.29 10.85 0.61
CA GLY A 22 -2.56 10.99 2.06
C GLY A 22 -2.25 12.37 2.68
N ASP A 23 -1.59 13.29 1.99
CA ASP A 23 -1.30 14.64 2.49
C ASP A 23 -2.46 15.62 2.17
N PHE A 24 -3.48 15.59 3.02
CA PHE A 24 -4.66 16.45 2.91
C PHE A 24 -4.34 17.94 3.00
N GLY A 25 -3.31 18.31 3.77
CA GLY A 25 -2.90 19.71 3.95
C GLY A 25 -2.28 20.28 2.68
N LEU A 26 -1.42 19.51 2.00
CA LEU A 26 -0.85 19.91 0.73
C LEU A 26 -1.90 19.92 -0.39
N TRP A 27 -2.78 18.92 -0.43
CA TRP A 27 -3.89 18.88 -1.39
C TRP A 27 -4.80 20.09 -1.23
N LEU A 28 -5.24 20.39 0.01
CA LEU A 28 -6.12 21.51 0.30
C LEU A 28 -5.43 22.85 -0.02
N ARG A 29 -4.15 23.01 0.29
CA ARG A 29 -3.40 24.24 -0.09
C ARG A 29 -3.29 24.40 -1.60
N LYS A 30 -2.99 23.34 -2.35
CA LYS A 30 -2.95 23.40 -3.83
C LYS A 30 -4.34 23.66 -4.39
N PHE A 31 -5.37 23.03 -3.84
CA PHE A 31 -6.76 23.25 -4.21
C PHE A 31 -7.20 24.68 -3.92
N GLU A 32 -6.89 25.23 -2.75
CA GLU A 32 -7.14 26.62 -2.39
C GLU A 32 -6.40 27.56 -3.34
N LEU A 33 -5.14 27.28 -3.67
CA LEU A 33 -4.34 28.07 -4.61
C LEU A 33 -4.89 28.03 -6.05
N CYS A 34 -5.44 26.89 -6.48
CA CYS A 34 -6.16 26.76 -7.75
C CYS A 34 -7.53 27.47 -7.69
N SER A 35 -8.29 27.31 -6.61
CA SER A 35 -9.61 27.93 -6.46
C SER A 35 -9.52 29.45 -6.35
N THR A 36 -8.49 29.98 -5.68
CA THR A 36 -8.21 31.41 -5.55
C THR A 36 -7.73 32.05 -6.85
N ALA A 37 -7.28 31.26 -7.83
CA ALA A 37 -7.02 31.75 -9.19
C ALA A 37 -8.31 32.18 -9.92
N ASN A 38 -9.48 32.00 -9.29
CA ASN A 38 -10.80 32.46 -9.73
C ASN A 38 -11.14 32.05 -11.17
N VAL A 39 -10.59 30.92 -11.61
CA VAL A 39 -10.77 30.38 -12.96
C VAL A 39 -12.24 30.09 -13.20
N PHE A 40 -12.94 29.55 -12.22
CA PHE A 40 -14.36 29.23 -12.31
C PHE A 40 -15.23 30.46 -12.60
N GLU A 41 -15.01 31.58 -11.91
CA GLU A 41 -15.75 32.84 -12.12
C GLU A 41 -15.47 33.46 -13.51
N ARG A 42 -14.30 33.19 -14.09
CA ARG A 42 -13.90 33.68 -15.41
C ARG A 42 -14.44 32.84 -16.56
N LEU A 43 -14.96 31.64 -16.27
CA LEU A 43 -15.63 30.82 -17.28
C LEU A 43 -17.00 31.40 -17.60
N GLY A 44 -17.36 31.43 -18.88
CA GLY A 44 -18.72 31.74 -19.30
C GLY A 44 -19.70 30.69 -18.75
N ASP A 45 -20.94 31.12 -18.49
CA ASP A 45 -21.96 30.24 -17.90
C ASP A 45 -22.28 29.03 -18.80
N ASP A 46 -22.11 29.18 -20.11
CA ASP A 46 -22.19 28.11 -21.11
C ASP A 46 -21.23 26.94 -20.83
N LYS A 47 -20.06 27.22 -20.26
CA LYS A 47 -19.05 26.21 -19.92
C LYS A 47 -19.27 25.58 -18.54
N LYS A 48 -20.18 26.12 -17.73
CA LYS A 48 -20.49 25.63 -16.37
C LYS A 48 -21.63 24.62 -16.34
N GLU A 49 -22.45 24.56 -17.38
CA GLU A 49 -23.64 23.70 -17.45
C GLU A 49 -23.29 22.22 -17.67
N ASP A 50 -22.24 21.91 -18.44
CA ASP A 50 -21.78 20.54 -18.68
C ASP A 50 -20.49 20.26 -17.90
N PHE A 51 -20.52 19.19 -17.09
CA PHE A 51 -19.40 18.82 -16.24
C PHE A 51 -18.12 18.47 -17.01
N LYS A 52 -18.21 17.83 -18.18
CA LYS A 52 -17.04 17.51 -19.00
C LYS A 52 -16.44 18.77 -19.62
N VAL A 53 -17.29 19.67 -20.11
CA VAL A 53 -16.87 20.96 -20.67
C VAL A 53 -16.22 21.82 -19.59
N LEU A 54 -16.80 21.86 -18.39
CA LEU A 54 -16.27 22.57 -17.23
C LEU A 54 -14.87 22.06 -16.87
N ILE A 55 -14.70 20.73 -16.73
CA ILE A 55 -13.40 20.14 -16.39
C ILE A 55 -12.36 20.40 -17.48
N ALA A 56 -12.74 20.33 -18.75
CA ALA A 56 -11.84 20.65 -19.86
C ALA A 56 -11.41 22.13 -19.83
N ALA A 57 -12.35 23.04 -19.62
CA ALA A 57 -12.08 24.49 -19.56
C ALA A 57 -11.21 24.87 -18.34
N ILE A 58 -11.44 24.22 -17.19
CA ILE A 58 -10.59 24.37 -16.01
C ILE A 58 -9.18 23.85 -16.31
N LYS A 59 -9.04 22.65 -16.88
CA LYS A 59 -7.73 22.09 -17.29
C LYS A 59 -6.98 23.03 -18.22
N GLU A 60 -7.64 23.54 -19.24
CA GLU A 60 -7.06 24.48 -20.20
C GLU A 60 -6.59 25.78 -19.52
N ALA A 61 -7.41 26.33 -18.63
CA ALA A 61 -7.06 27.52 -17.86
C ALA A 61 -5.84 27.33 -16.92
N PHE A 62 -5.57 26.09 -16.49
CA PHE A 62 -4.35 25.72 -15.75
C PHE A 62 -3.17 25.31 -16.66
N GLY A 63 -3.22 25.68 -17.94
CA GLY A 63 -2.14 25.42 -18.91
C GLY A 63 -2.31 24.12 -19.70
N GLY A 64 -3.46 23.46 -19.57
CA GLY A 64 -3.82 22.26 -20.31
C GLY A 64 -2.99 21.02 -19.99
N ASP A 65 -3.15 20.02 -20.85
CA ASP A 65 -2.47 18.73 -20.70
C ASP A 65 -0.94 18.88 -20.86
N GLU A 66 -0.47 19.82 -21.69
CA GLU A 66 0.96 19.96 -21.96
C GLU A 66 1.73 20.57 -20.79
N THR A 67 1.17 21.59 -20.14
CA THR A 67 1.77 22.15 -18.92
C THR A 67 1.76 21.11 -17.80
N SER A 68 0.69 20.32 -17.69
CA SER A 68 0.58 19.24 -16.70
C SER A 68 1.64 18.15 -16.93
N LYS A 69 1.86 17.71 -18.18
CA LYS A 69 2.93 16.77 -18.54
C LYS A 69 4.32 17.34 -18.24
N HIS A 70 4.54 18.61 -18.56
CA HIS A 70 5.81 19.29 -18.32
C HIS A 70 6.14 19.37 -16.82
N ILE A 71 5.16 19.74 -15.99
CA ILE A 71 5.30 19.75 -14.53
C ILE A 71 5.58 18.33 -14.02
N ALA A 72 4.85 17.32 -14.50
CA ALA A 72 5.10 15.93 -14.13
C ALA A 72 6.53 15.47 -14.47
N MET A 73 7.05 15.87 -15.64
CA MET A 73 8.45 15.61 -16.04
C MET A 73 9.44 16.33 -15.12
N MET A 74 9.17 17.59 -14.74
CA MET A 74 10.01 18.30 -13.77
C MET A 74 10.02 17.61 -12.41
N GLU A 75 8.85 17.19 -11.92
CA GLU A 75 8.70 16.46 -10.65
C GLU A 75 9.42 15.12 -10.72
N PHE A 76 9.28 14.37 -11.82
CA PHE A 76 9.99 13.13 -12.09
C PHE A 76 11.50 13.29 -11.94
N ARG A 77 12.10 14.25 -12.66
CA ARG A 77 13.56 14.49 -12.66
C ARG A 77 14.13 14.90 -11.30
N ARG A 78 13.29 15.47 -10.43
CA ARG A 78 13.70 15.96 -9.10
C ARG A 78 13.30 15.00 -7.99
N ARG A 79 12.60 13.91 -8.30
CA ARG A 79 12.10 12.96 -7.31
C ARG A 79 13.25 12.15 -6.76
N ALA A 80 13.52 12.34 -5.47
CA ALA A 80 14.44 11.54 -4.68
C ALA A 80 13.70 10.84 -3.54
N ARG A 81 14.21 9.71 -3.07
CA ARG A 81 13.63 8.96 -1.94
C ARG A 81 13.62 9.83 -0.69
N LYS A 82 12.47 9.98 -0.05
CA LYS A 82 12.34 10.73 1.20
C LYS A 82 12.95 9.94 2.37
N PRO A 83 13.40 10.60 3.45
CA PRO A 83 13.84 9.90 4.65
C PRO A 83 12.73 9.01 5.22
N GLY A 84 13.01 7.72 5.42
CA GLY A 84 12.02 6.74 5.91
C GLY A 84 10.99 6.27 4.88
N GLU A 85 11.09 6.71 3.63
CA GLU A 85 10.24 6.19 2.55
C GLU A 85 10.73 4.82 2.07
N ASP A 86 9.78 3.88 1.96
CA ASP A 86 10.02 2.56 1.43
C ASP A 86 10.41 2.59 -0.06
N ILE A 87 11.28 1.67 -0.48
CA ILE A 87 11.81 1.63 -1.85
C ILE A 87 10.71 1.38 -2.89
N GLN A 88 9.74 0.53 -2.59
CA GLN A 88 8.64 0.24 -3.53
C GLN A 88 7.73 1.45 -3.67
N VAL A 89 7.46 2.17 -2.57
CA VAL A 89 6.68 3.43 -2.61
C VAL A 89 7.40 4.49 -3.45
N PHE A 90 8.72 4.62 -3.28
CA PHE A 90 9.52 5.52 -4.12
C PHE A 90 9.48 5.12 -5.60
N ALA A 91 9.68 3.83 -5.91
CA ALA A 91 9.62 3.29 -7.27
C ALA A 91 8.26 3.58 -7.93
N TYR A 92 7.17 3.24 -7.26
CA TYR A 92 5.81 3.50 -7.74
C TYR A 92 5.54 4.99 -7.99
N GLY A 93 6.06 5.87 -7.13
CA GLY A 93 5.97 7.32 -7.33
C GLY A 93 6.66 7.79 -8.62
N LEU A 94 7.82 7.21 -8.96
CA LEU A 94 8.50 7.50 -10.24
C LEU A 94 7.70 6.99 -11.45
N GLU A 95 7.14 5.79 -11.36
CA GLU A 95 6.31 5.22 -12.42
C GLU A 95 5.08 6.07 -12.72
N THR A 96 4.42 6.55 -11.66
CA THR A 96 3.23 7.40 -11.76
C THR A 96 3.56 8.75 -12.41
N LEU A 97 4.65 9.39 -11.95
CA LEU A 97 5.11 10.66 -12.52
C LEU A 97 5.50 10.51 -14.00
N LEU A 98 6.20 9.42 -14.36
CA LEU A 98 6.60 9.18 -15.74
C LEU A 98 5.40 8.89 -16.65
N SER A 99 4.46 8.05 -16.21
CA SER A 99 3.23 7.76 -16.96
C SER A 99 2.38 9.01 -17.17
N ARG A 100 2.38 9.95 -16.21
CA ARG A 100 1.70 11.24 -16.37
C ARG A 100 2.45 12.20 -17.30
N ALA A 101 3.78 12.18 -17.27
CA ALA A 101 4.61 13.02 -18.12
C ALA A 101 4.62 12.55 -19.58
N ILE A 102 4.69 11.24 -19.82
CA ILE A 102 4.75 10.61 -21.15
C ILE A 102 3.82 9.37 -21.17
N PRO A 103 2.53 9.54 -21.47
CA PRO A 103 1.55 8.45 -21.41
C PRO A 103 1.81 7.27 -22.37
N ASN A 104 2.43 7.51 -23.52
CA ASN A 104 2.67 6.52 -24.57
C ASN A 104 4.17 6.29 -24.81
N ILE A 105 4.94 6.15 -23.73
CA ILE A 105 6.38 5.86 -23.81
C ILE A 105 6.65 4.41 -24.20
N GLY A 106 7.69 4.16 -25.00
CA GLY A 106 8.14 2.80 -25.32
C GLY A 106 8.75 2.09 -24.09
N ASN A 107 8.66 0.76 -24.04
CA ASN A 107 9.11 -0.01 -22.87
C ASN A 107 10.60 0.19 -22.55
N ASP A 108 11.47 0.22 -23.57
CA ASP A 108 12.92 0.36 -23.37
C ASP A 108 13.29 1.79 -22.93
N GLU A 109 12.63 2.80 -23.48
CA GLU A 109 12.79 4.20 -23.05
C GLU A 109 12.28 4.40 -21.62
N ARG A 110 11.14 3.79 -21.29
CA ARG A 110 10.57 3.78 -19.95
C ARG A 110 11.56 3.16 -18.96
N ASP A 111 12.09 1.99 -19.27
CA ASP A 111 13.08 1.28 -18.43
C ASP A 111 14.31 2.16 -18.20
N THR A 112 14.86 2.75 -19.26
CA THR A 112 16.03 3.62 -19.22
C THR A 112 15.80 4.83 -18.32
N LEU A 113 14.70 5.57 -18.52
CA LEU A 113 14.38 6.77 -17.73
C LEU A 113 14.12 6.44 -16.26
N LEU A 114 13.33 5.39 -15.98
CA LEU A 114 13.03 4.97 -14.62
C LEU A 114 14.29 4.53 -13.89
N LYS A 115 15.12 3.69 -14.52
CA LYS A 115 16.38 3.23 -13.93
C LYS A 115 17.31 4.40 -13.62
N GLN A 116 17.49 5.31 -14.57
CA GLN A 116 18.35 6.49 -14.38
C GLN A 116 17.88 7.35 -13.21
N GLN A 117 16.59 7.70 -13.17
CA GLN A 117 16.04 8.56 -12.13
C GLN A 117 15.98 7.85 -10.76
N PHE A 118 15.69 6.56 -10.75
CA PHE A 118 15.67 5.76 -9.53
C PHE A 118 17.05 5.70 -8.89
N ILE A 119 18.10 5.38 -9.65
CA ILE A 119 19.48 5.35 -9.15
C ILE A 119 19.92 6.74 -8.66
N GLU A 120 19.55 7.81 -9.39
CA GLU A 120 19.88 9.19 -9.00
C GLU A 120 19.21 9.61 -7.69
N GLY A 121 17.96 9.17 -7.47
CA GLY A 121 17.15 9.54 -6.30
C GLY A 121 17.41 8.70 -5.05
N LEU A 122 18.31 7.71 -5.08
CA LEU A 122 18.66 6.86 -3.94
C LEU A 122 19.78 7.46 -3.07
N SER A 123 19.99 6.87 -1.89
CA SER A 123 21.11 7.22 -1.02
C SER A 123 22.47 6.94 -1.71
N PRO A 124 23.55 7.68 -1.39
CA PRO A 124 24.85 7.48 -2.02
C PRO A 124 25.40 6.06 -1.93
N ALA A 125 25.07 5.34 -0.85
CA ALA A 125 25.50 3.96 -0.64
C ALA A 125 24.84 2.99 -1.65
N LEU A 126 23.50 3.07 -1.79
CA LEU A 126 22.76 2.25 -2.75
C LEU A 126 23.08 2.63 -4.19
N LYS A 127 23.20 3.94 -4.48
CA LYS A 127 23.56 4.45 -5.80
C LYS A 127 24.87 3.83 -6.31
N ARG A 128 25.92 3.81 -5.48
CA ARG A 128 27.22 3.25 -5.83
C ARG A 128 27.18 1.74 -6.10
N GLU A 129 26.38 1.00 -5.35
CA GLU A 129 26.24 -0.46 -5.56
C GLU A 129 25.50 -0.76 -6.87
N LEU A 130 24.44 -0.01 -7.19
CA LEU A 130 23.67 -0.20 -8.41
C LEU A 130 24.41 0.27 -9.67
N LEU A 131 25.24 1.32 -9.58
CA LEU A 131 26.07 1.79 -10.70
C LEU A 131 27.13 0.76 -11.13
N GLN A 132 27.55 -0.15 -10.25
CA GLN A 132 28.45 -1.25 -10.61
C GLN A 132 27.76 -2.35 -11.45
N ARG A 133 26.43 -2.26 -11.64
CA ARG A 133 25.62 -3.27 -12.34
C ARG A 133 24.86 -2.65 -13.53
N PRO A 134 25.57 -2.23 -14.60
CA PRO A 134 24.98 -1.43 -15.68
C PRO A 134 23.98 -2.18 -16.57
N SER A 135 24.02 -3.52 -16.61
CA SER A 135 23.17 -4.34 -17.49
C SER A 135 21.76 -4.63 -16.96
N LEU A 136 21.47 -4.28 -15.69
CA LEU A 136 20.18 -4.59 -15.06
C LEU A 136 19.02 -3.81 -15.68
N LYS A 137 17.85 -4.43 -15.80
CA LYS A 137 16.60 -3.69 -16.08
C LYS A 137 16.12 -2.93 -14.86
N TYR A 138 15.17 -2.01 -15.05
CA TYR A 138 14.60 -1.23 -13.96
C TYR A 138 14.01 -2.11 -12.85
N GLU A 139 13.20 -3.11 -13.21
CA GLU A 139 12.54 -3.98 -12.24
C GLU A 139 13.56 -4.76 -11.37
N GLU A 140 14.63 -5.24 -11.98
CA GLU A 140 15.72 -5.93 -11.28
C GLU A 140 16.50 -4.98 -10.36
N THR A 141 16.71 -3.75 -10.82
CA THR A 141 17.37 -2.68 -10.06
C THR A 141 16.58 -2.37 -8.78
N VAL A 142 15.25 -2.28 -8.87
CA VAL A 142 14.37 -2.06 -7.69
C VAL A 142 14.45 -3.23 -6.72
N LYS A 143 14.41 -4.48 -7.21
CA LYS A 143 14.52 -5.68 -6.36
C LYS A 143 15.84 -5.74 -5.60
N ILE A 144 16.95 -5.46 -6.28
CA ILE A 144 18.28 -5.42 -5.65
C ILE A 144 18.35 -4.29 -4.62
N ALA A 145 17.84 -3.10 -4.95
CA ALA A 145 17.81 -1.99 -4.01
C ALA A 145 17.03 -2.35 -2.73
N GLN A 146 15.88 -3.01 -2.87
CA GLN A 146 15.08 -3.49 -1.74
C GLN A 146 15.83 -4.50 -0.88
N GLN A 147 16.54 -5.46 -1.49
CA GLN A 147 17.36 -6.42 -0.75
C GLN A 147 18.49 -5.73 0.04
N LEU A 148 19.19 -4.76 -0.57
CA LEU A 148 20.28 -4.03 0.07
C LEU A 148 19.80 -3.11 1.20
N ASP A 149 18.62 -2.50 1.07
CA ASP A 149 18.03 -1.63 2.09
C ASP A 149 17.55 -2.43 3.31
N LEU A 150 17.11 -3.68 3.09
CA LEU A 150 16.78 -4.63 4.16
C LEU A 150 18.01 -5.21 4.85
N THR A 151 19.21 -5.19 4.23
CA THR A 151 20.44 -5.63 4.90
C THR A 151 20.89 -4.56 5.89
N PRO A 152 20.55 -4.67 7.18
CA PRO A 152 20.80 -3.60 8.12
C PRO A 152 22.17 -3.88 8.72
N LYS A 153 23.22 -3.19 8.29
CA LYS A 153 24.46 -3.07 9.09
C LYS A 153 25.08 -4.40 9.58
N LEU A 154 24.90 -5.53 8.89
CA LEU A 154 25.63 -6.78 9.22
C LEU A 154 27.11 -6.70 8.82
N SER A 155 27.47 -5.67 8.06
CA SER A 155 28.86 -5.30 7.75
C SER A 155 29.25 -4.05 8.53
N SER A 156 29.25 -4.13 9.87
CA SER A 156 30.10 -3.27 10.69
C SER A 156 31.14 -4.16 11.35
N PRO A 157 32.35 -4.29 10.80
CA PRO A 157 33.48 -4.63 11.64
C PRO A 157 33.86 -3.34 12.35
N ASN A 158 33.52 -3.25 13.64
CA ASN A 158 34.44 -2.58 14.55
C ASN A 158 35.76 -3.36 14.47
N ALA A 159 36.71 -2.83 13.72
CA ALA A 159 38.12 -3.07 13.94
C ALA A 159 38.84 -1.81 13.48
N ASP A 160 39.08 -0.93 14.45
CA ASP A 160 40.33 -0.20 14.49
C ASP A 160 41.47 -1.20 14.24
N HIS A 161 41.96 -1.28 13.01
CA HIS A 161 43.33 -1.63 12.74
C HIS A 161 43.76 -1.00 11.43
N ASP A 162 44.58 0.03 11.60
CA ASP A 162 45.58 0.52 10.68
C ASP A 162 46.23 -0.65 9.92
N VAL A 163 45.98 -0.75 8.60
CA VAL A 163 46.78 -1.61 7.72
C VAL A 163 47.16 -0.81 6.49
N ASN A 164 48.40 -0.34 6.59
CA ASN A 164 49.27 0.14 5.54
C ASN A 164 49.09 -0.62 4.21
N LEU A 165 48.87 0.12 3.13
CA LEU A 165 48.91 -0.41 1.76
C LEU A 165 50.36 -0.83 1.43
N THR A 166 50.65 -2.12 1.56
CA THR A 166 51.80 -2.73 0.86
C THR A 166 51.32 -3.78 -0.13
N ARG A 167 51.50 -3.42 -1.39
CA ARG A 167 51.52 -4.23 -2.61
C ARG A 167 52.23 -5.56 -2.39
N VAL A 168 51.52 -6.68 -2.57
CA VAL A 168 52.12 -8.01 -2.80
C VAL A 168 51.43 -8.66 -3.99
N GLN A 169 52.26 -9.17 -4.89
CA GLN A 169 51.90 -9.87 -6.13
C GLN A 169 51.35 -11.26 -5.82
N GLY A 170 50.71 -11.85 -6.83
CA GLY A 170 49.84 -13.01 -6.70
C GLY A 170 50.48 -14.27 -6.12
N GLU A 171 49.62 -15.13 -5.57
CA GLU A 171 49.62 -16.58 -5.79
C GLU A 171 48.33 -17.21 -5.23
N ASN A 172 47.98 -18.36 -5.80
CA ASN A 172 46.81 -19.22 -5.57
C ASN A 172 46.26 -19.29 -4.12
N VAL A 173 44.94 -19.13 -3.97
CA VAL A 173 44.22 -19.67 -2.80
C VAL A 173 42.96 -20.42 -3.27
N SER A 174 43.02 -21.72 -3.05
CA SER A 174 41.93 -22.70 -3.17
C SER A 174 40.74 -22.31 -2.29
N SER A 175 39.56 -22.62 -2.82
CA SER A 175 38.26 -22.69 -2.16
C SER A 175 38.29 -22.92 -0.65
N SER A 176 37.70 -22.00 0.11
CA SER A 176 37.15 -22.27 1.43
C SER A 176 35.88 -21.46 1.56
N GLU A 177 34.78 -22.09 1.16
CA GLU A 177 33.45 -21.56 1.35
C GLU A 177 33.23 -21.36 2.85
N SER A 178 32.81 -20.16 3.27
CA SER A 178 32.54 -19.85 4.67
C SER A 178 31.60 -20.91 5.25
N THR A 179 31.96 -21.49 6.40
CA THR A 179 31.19 -22.53 7.11
C THR A 179 29.72 -22.14 7.31
N VAL A 180 29.44 -20.84 7.41
CA VAL A 180 28.09 -20.28 7.51
C VAL A 180 27.30 -20.41 6.20
N VAL A 181 27.95 -20.23 5.04
CA VAL A 181 27.34 -20.42 3.72
C VAL A 181 27.03 -21.90 3.48
N HIS A 182 27.90 -22.79 3.93
CA HIS A 182 27.64 -24.24 3.88
C HIS A 182 26.46 -24.64 4.77
N GLN A 183 26.39 -24.12 6.01
CA GLN A 183 25.27 -24.36 6.92
C GLN A 183 23.93 -23.81 6.41
N LEU A 184 23.94 -22.66 5.73
CA LEU A 184 22.74 -22.08 5.11
C LEU A 184 22.28 -22.92 3.90
N LYS A 185 23.20 -23.39 3.05
CA LYS A 185 22.87 -24.26 1.91
C LYS A 185 22.23 -25.57 2.37
N GLU A 186 22.81 -26.21 3.39
CA GLU A 186 22.26 -27.43 3.99
C GLU A 186 20.85 -27.21 4.56
N SER A 187 20.64 -26.08 5.24
CA SER A 187 19.33 -25.71 5.79
C SER A 187 18.27 -25.47 4.69
N VAL A 188 18.66 -24.85 3.58
CA VAL A 188 17.78 -24.59 2.43
C VAL A 188 17.41 -25.88 1.70
N GLU A 189 18.33 -26.83 1.56
CA GLU A 189 18.05 -28.15 0.97
C GLU A 189 17.02 -28.91 1.81
N VAL A 190 17.20 -28.97 3.13
CA VAL A 190 16.26 -29.63 4.06
C VAL A 190 14.89 -28.96 4.05
N LEU A 191 14.83 -27.62 3.96
CA LEU A 191 13.57 -26.90 3.87
C LEU A 191 12.86 -27.15 2.55
N THR A 192 13.59 -27.21 1.44
CA THR A 192 13.05 -27.50 0.11
C THR A 192 12.44 -28.90 0.07
N GLU A 193 13.08 -29.88 0.69
CA GLU A 193 12.56 -31.23 0.79
C GLU A 193 11.29 -31.30 1.65
N LYS A 194 11.25 -30.62 2.80
CA LYS A 194 10.06 -30.54 3.65
C LYS A 194 8.88 -29.86 2.95
N VAL A 195 9.13 -28.82 2.13
CA VAL A 195 8.09 -28.17 1.32
C VAL A 195 7.53 -29.13 0.27
N ASN A 196 8.38 -29.92 -0.39
CA ASN A 196 7.93 -30.93 -1.35
C ASN A 196 7.12 -32.05 -0.68
N GLN A 197 7.52 -32.51 0.51
CA GLN A 197 6.77 -33.49 1.31
C GLN A 197 5.39 -32.95 1.76
N LEU A 198 5.30 -31.67 2.13
CA LEU A 198 4.05 -31.00 2.45
C LEU A 198 3.15 -30.83 1.22
N SER A 199 3.74 -30.46 0.07
CA SER A 199 3.03 -30.36 -1.22
C SER A 199 2.42 -31.71 -1.63
N ALA A 200 3.15 -32.81 -1.49
CA ALA A 200 2.64 -34.16 -1.72
C ALA A 200 1.50 -34.53 -0.77
N SER A 201 1.60 -34.11 0.50
CA SER A 201 0.56 -34.35 1.50
C SER A 201 -0.74 -33.57 1.21
N VAL A 202 -0.64 -32.36 0.63
CA VAL A 202 -1.79 -31.54 0.22
C VAL A 202 -2.51 -32.13 -0.99
N ASN A 203 -1.79 -32.73 -1.93
CA ASN A 203 -2.39 -33.39 -3.10
C ASN A 203 -3.18 -34.66 -2.72
N ASN A 204 -2.76 -35.39 -1.68
CA ASN A 204 -3.53 -36.52 -1.16
C ASN A 204 -4.83 -36.07 -0.47
N ILE A 205 -4.92 -34.83 0.01
CA ILE A 205 -6.14 -34.24 0.59
C ILE A 205 -7.14 -33.86 -0.53
N SER A 206 -6.65 -33.42 -1.69
CA SER A 206 -7.52 -33.08 -2.83
C SER A 206 -8.13 -34.34 -3.48
N GLU A 207 -7.44 -35.47 -3.45
CA GLU A 207 -7.95 -36.76 -3.97
C GLU A 207 -9.11 -37.33 -3.11
N VAL A 208 -9.08 -37.13 -1.78
CA VAL A 208 -10.17 -37.53 -0.87
C VAL A 208 -11.42 -36.65 -1.05
N ALA A 209 -11.27 -35.43 -1.56
CA ALA A 209 -12.38 -34.51 -1.81
C ALA A 209 -13.17 -34.85 -3.09
N ALA A 210 -12.53 -35.49 -4.09
CA ALA A 210 -13.13 -35.78 -5.40
C ALA A 210 -14.15 -36.93 -5.41
N ILE A 211 -14.20 -37.76 -4.35
CA ILE A 211 -15.13 -38.91 -4.26
C ILE A 211 -16.56 -38.48 -3.82
N ARG A 212 -16.77 -37.21 -3.42
CA ARG A 212 -18.04 -36.74 -2.81
C ARG A 212 -19.10 -36.21 -3.79
N THR A 213 -18.97 -36.40 -5.10
CA THR A 213 -19.81 -35.74 -6.10
C THR A 213 -20.97 -36.55 -6.68
N GLU A 214 -21.43 -37.63 -6.03
CA GLU A 214 -22.71 -38.24 -6.41
C GLU A 214 -23.56 -38.56 -5.16
N ASN A 215 -24.68 -37.83 -5.03
CA ASN A 215 -25.85 -38.04 -4.15
C ASN A 215 -26.03 -37.05 -2.95
N PRO A 216 -26.82 -35.97 -3.10
CA PRO A 216 -26.93 -34.87 -2.12
C PRO A 216 -27.74 -35.18 -0.85
N ARG A 217 -28.03 -36.46 -0.53
CA ARG A 217 -28.81 -36.84 0.67
C ARG A 217 -28.08 -37.71 1.70
N ARG A 218 -26.80 -38.06 1.50
CA ARG A 218 -26.09 -39.01 2.38
C ARG A 218 -24.82 -38.46 3.07
N GLY A 219 -24.78 -37.16 3.35
CA GLY A 219 -23.65 -36.53 4.07
C GLY A 219 -23.92 -36.16 5.53
N ARG A 220 -25.16 -36.29 6.02
CA ARG A 220 -25.51 -35.84 7.38
C ARG A 220 -25.46 -36.98 8.39
N ALA A 221 -24.65 -36.79 9.44
CA ALA A 221 -24.68 -37.63 10.62
C ALA A 221 -26.07 -37.54 11.29
N CYS A 222 -26.57 -38.69 11.74
CA CYS A 222 -27.83 -38.81 12.45
C CYS A 222 -27.83 -37.92 13.69
N TYR A 223 -28.80 -36.99 13.80
CA TYR A 223 -28.88 -36.05 14.92
C TYR A 223 -29.19 -36.71 16.28
N ASN A 224 -29.50 -38.01 16.33
CA ASN A 224 -29.72 -38.76 17.57
C ASN A 224 -28.47 -39.53 18.02
N CYS A 225 -27.84 -40.32 17.13
CA CYS A 225 -26.73 -41.20 17.50
C CYS A 225 -25.37 -40.82 16.89
N GLY A 226 -25.32 -39.86 15.96
CA GLY A 226 -24.11 -39.45 15.25
C GLY A 226 -23.66 -40.43 14.14
N GLY A 227 -24.36 -41.54 13.94
CA GLY A 227 -24.05 -42.50 12.86
C GLY A 227 -24.39 -41.95 11.47
N PHE A 228 -23.71 -42.44 10.44
CA PHE A 228 -23.92 -42.03 9.05
C PHE A 228 -24.97 -42.93 8.34
N ASN A 229 -25.38 -42.56 7.13
CA ASN A 229 -26.34 -43.31 6.29
C ASN A 229 -27.82 -43.36 6.74
N HIS A 230 -28.20 -42.68 7.82
CA HIS A 230 -29.61 -42.50 8.22
C HIS A 230 -29.78 -41.17 8.97
N ILE A 231 -31.01 -40.65 9.03
CA ILE A 231 -31.35 -39.43 9.79
C ILE A 231 -32.04 -39.78 11.12
N ALA A 232 -32.23 -38.79 12.01
CA ALA A 232 -32.79 -39.00 13.35
C ALA A 232 -34.17 -39.70 13.37
N ASN A 233 -34.95 -39.55 12.31
CA ASN A 233 -36.26 -40.21 12.18
C ASN A 233 -36.16 -41.71 11.87
N GLU A 234 -35.04 -42.15 11.29
CA GLU A 234 -34.79 -43.55 10.90
C GLU A 234 -33.84 -44.24 11.91
N CYS A 235 -33.54 -43.57 13.02
CA CYS A 235 -32.60 -44.06 14.02
C CYS A 235 -33.26 -45.10 14.91
N ARG A 236 -32.73 -46.34 14.88
CA ARG A 236 -33.19 -47.46 15.73
C ARG A 236 -32.78 -47.36 17.20
N GLN A 237 -31.96 -46.35 17.55
CA GLN A 237 -31.52 -46.11 18.93
C GLN A 237 -32.55 -45.27 19.70
N PRO A 238 -32.74 -45.51 21.02
CA PRO A 238 -33.67 -44.71 21.83
C PRO A 238 -33.29 -43.23 21.79
N LYS A 239 -34.31 -42.36 21.71
CA LYS A 239 -34.12 -40.90 21.61
C LYS A 239 -33.39 -40.38 22.85
N ARG A 240 -32.23 -39.75 22.67
CA ARG A 240 -31.52 -39.10 23.79
C ARG A 240 -32.33 -37.90 24.29
N ARG A 241 -32.66 -37.86 25.58
CA ARG A 241 -33.21 -36.66 26.23
C ARG A 241 -32.12 -35.57 26.20
N ASN A 242 -32.41 -34.47 25.51
CA ASN A 242 -31.46 -33.39 25.27
C ASN A 242 -31.19 -32.56 26.54
N ASP A 243 -30.22 -32.98 27.36
CA ASP A 243 -29.63 -32.12 28.41
C ASP A 243 -28.55 -31.16 27.88
N ARG A 244 -28.38 -31.06 26.55
CA ARG A 244 -27.37 -30.21 25.91
C ARG A 244 -27.95 -28.96 25.23
N ARG A 245 -28.92 -28.32 25.88
CA ARG A 245 -29.39 -26.96 25.50
C ARG A 245 -29.38 -25.97 26.66
N ARG A 246 -28.41 -26.06 27.59
CA ARG A 246 -28.26 -25.01 28.62
C ARG A 246 -26.96 -24.21 28.65
N ASN A 247 -25.87 -24.61 28.00
CA ASN A 247 -24.58 -23.93 28.23
C ASN A 247 -23.85 -23.39 26.99
N ASP A 248 -24.54 -22.97 25.91
CA ASP A 248 -23.85 -22.20 24.84
C ASP A 248 -24.73 -21.23 24.04
N ARG A 249 -25.63 -20.51 24.73
CA ARG A 249 -26.31 -19.31 24.19
C ARG A 249 -26.05 -18.09 25.08
N GLY A 250 -24.87 -18.03 25.69
CA GLY A 250 -24.50 -17.04 26.70
C GLY A 250 -23.19 -16.34 26.41
N LYS A 251 -22.93 -15.90 25.17
CA LYS A 251 -21.82 -14.97 24.88
C LYS A 251 -21.95 -14.17 23.57
N ARG A 252 -23.13 -13.59 23.34
CA ARG A 252 -23.24 -12.35 22.58
C ARG A 252 -23.80 -11.28 23.54
N ARG A 253 -22.92 -10.58 24.25
CA ARG A 253 -23.26 -9.26 24.84
C ARG A 253 -23.56 -8.38 23.62
N ASN A 254 -24.80 -8.02 23.31
CA ASN A 254 -25.70 -7.12 24.03
C ASN A 254 -25.10 -5.73 24.24
N GLU A 255 -24.68 -5.10 23.14
CA GLU A 255 -24.53 -3.65 23.05
C GLU A 255 -25.46 -3.16 21.94
N ASN A 256 -26.72 -2.95 22.33
CA ASN A 256 -27.73 -2.43 21.43
C ASN A 256 -27.58 -0.90 21.40
N TYR A 257 -26.65 -0.40 20.57
CA TYR A 257 -26.40 1.03 20.40
C TYR A 257 -27.19 1.62 19.23
N CYS A 258 -27.59 2.87 19.39
CA CYS A 258 -28.32 3.63 18.41
C CYS A 258 -27.37 4.11 17.31
N PHE A 259 -27.63 3.76 16.05
CA PHE A 259 -26.82 4.21 14.91
C PHE A 259 -26.95 5.71 14.59
N VAL A 260 -27.81 6.45 15.31
CA VAL A 260 -28.02 7.90 15.11
C VAL A 260 -27.23 8.73 16.13
N CYS A 261 -27.24 8.37 17.42
CA CYS A 261 -26.51 9.12 18.46
C CYS A 261 -25.34 8.35 19.11
N GLY A 262 -25.22 7.04 18.87
CA GLY A 262 -24.18 6.19 19.46
C GLY A 262 -24.51 5.63 20.86
N ASP A 263 -25.61 6.06 21.49
CA ASP A 263 -25.97 5.62 22.84
C ASP A 263 -26.57 4.22 22.89
N LEU A 264 -26.35 3.51 24.02
CA LEU A 264 -26.89 2.19 24.29
C LEU A 264 -28.33 2.25 24.82
N GLY A 265 -29.11 1.19 24.57
CA GLY A 265 -30.42 0.98 25.22
C GLY A 265 -31.65 1.32 24.38
N HIS A 266 -31.48 1.84 23.16
CA HIS A 266 -32.58 2.07 22.21
C HIS A 266 -32.11 1.85 20.77
N PHE A 267 -33.05 1.59 19.85
CA PHE A 267 -32.75 1.46 18.43
C PHE A 267 -32.86 2.82 17.72
N ALA A 268 -32.27 2.96 16.54
CA ALA A 268 -32.35 4.19 15.73
C ALA A 268 -33.79 4.70 15.54
N ARG A 269 -34.79 3.81 15.51
CA ARG A 269 -36.22 4.14 15.42
C ARG A 269 -36.83 4.77 16.67
N ASP A 270 -36.24 4.52 17.82
CA ASP A 270 -36.69 4.98 19.13
C ASP A 270 -35.75 6.09 19.68
N CYS A 271 -34.92 6.66 18.80
CA CYS A 271 -33.94 7.69 19.16
C CYS A 271 -34.62 9.04 19.35
N GLN A 272 -34.56 9.58 20.58
CA GLN A 272 -35.12 10.88 20.91
C GLN A 272 -34.49 12.05 20.13
N TYR A 273 -33.30 11.86 19.54
CA TYR A 273 -32.57 12.87 18.78
C TYR A 273 -32.85 12.84 17.27
N ARG A 274 -33.77 11.99 16.79
CA ARG A 274 -34.07 11.86 15.36
C ARG A 274 -34.66 13.11 14.68
N TYR A 275 -35.10 14.10 15.45
CA TYR A 275 -35.76 15.31 14.92
C TYR A 275 -34.90 16.59 14.93
N GLN A 276 -33.60 16.51 15.22
CA GLN A 276 -32.72 17.68 15.11
C GLN A 276 -31.57 17.41 14.13
N ALA A 277 -31.81 17.79 12.87
CA ALA A 277 -30.76 18.03 11.90
C ALA A 277 -29.88 19.22 12.36
N PRO A 278 -28.65 19.35 11.83
CA PRO A 278 -27.48 19.75 12.61
C PRO A 278 -27.41 21.27 12.82
N GLN A 279 -27.20 21.68 14.06
CA GLN A 279 -26.42 22.89 14.32
C GLN A 279 -25.02 22.47 14.75
N GLN A 280 -24.06 22.90 13.92
CA GLN A 280 -22.65 23.07 14.27
C GLN A 280 -22.50 23.35 15.76
N ARG A 281 -21.59 22.63 16.45
CA ARG A 281 -20.54 23.25 17.26
C ARG A 281 -19.35 22.29 17.38
N HIS A 282 -18.32 22.65 16.64
CA HIS A 282 -16.93 22.61 17.07
C HIS A 282 -16.81 22.95 18.58
N GLN A 283 -16.09 22.13 19.36
CA GLN A 283 -14.89 22.50 20.12
C GLN A 283 -14.59 21.49 21.24
N GLY A 284 -13.42 20.87 21.15
CA GLY A 284 -12.59 20.43 22.26
C GLY A 284 -11.16 20.42 21.71
N ASN A 285 -10.14 21.00 22.34
CA ASN A 285 -9.87 20.96 23.77
C ASN A 285 -8.77 22.01 24.08
N TYR A 286 -9.05 23.02 24.92
CA TYR A 286 -8.01 23.79 25.61
C TYR A 286 -7.97 23.33 27.06
N GLN A 287 -6.78 22.93 27.49
CA GLN A 287 -6.44 22.41 28.79
C GLN A 287 -6.76 23.41 29.91
N GLY A 288 -7.30 22.91 31.01
CA GLY A 288 -7.44 23.65 32.27
C GLY A 288 -7.20 22.72 33.46
N LEU A 289 -5.97 22.75 33.97
CA LEU A 289 -5.58 22.15 35.25
C LEU A 289 -6.12 22.99 36.42
N THR A 290 -6.82 22.29 37.31
CA THR A 290 -6.92 22.42 38.78
C THR A 290 -6.82 23.79 39.45
N ARG A 291 -7.91 24.10 40.17
CA ARG A 291 -7.98 24.89 41.41
C ARG A 291 -6.91 24.45 42.42
N TYR A 292 -6.12 25.38 42.95
CA TYR A 292 -6.18 25.93 44.30
C TYR A 292 -5.27 27.15 44.39
#